data_AF-A0A2P4T6W9-F1
#
_entry.id   AF-A0A2P4T6W9-F1
#
_cell.length_a   1.000
_cell.length_b   1.000
_cell.length_c   1.000
_cell.angle_alpha   90.00
_cell.angle_beta   90.00
_cell.angle_gamma   90.00
#
_symmetry.space_group_name_H-M   'P 1'
#
loop_
_entity.id
_entity.type
_entity.pdbx_description
1 polymer ?
#
loop_
_entity_poly.entity_id
_entity_poly.type
_entity_poly.pdbx_seq_one_letter_code
_entity_poly.pdbx_strand_id
1 'polypeptide(L)'
;IWCLSACYFFKEGPLDESGWTIKNVLSMPIVNKKEEIVGVVTFFNRKDGKPFDEQDETLMESLTQFLGWSVLNTDTYDKMNKLENRKDIAQDMVLYHVKCDKDEIQEILPTREKLGKEPSECEEEELASILKEQLPGPTKFEIYEFRFSDFDCTELELVKCGIQMYYELGVVKKFQIPQEVLVRFVYSVSKGYRKITYHNWRHGFNVAQTMFTLLMTGKLKRYYTDLEAFAMVTAALCHDIDHRGTNNLYQMKSQNPLAKLHGSSILERHHLDFGKFLLSEESLNICQNLNRRQHEHMIHLMDIAIIATDLALYFKKRTMFQKIVDESKTYDNTTAWTDYLSLETTKKEVVMAMMMTACDLSAITKPWEVQSKVALLVAAEFWEQGDLEISVLQQQPIPMMDRRKAAELPKLQVGFIDFVCTFVYKEFSRFHEEIQPMLDGLLNNRNEWKTRADEYDAKMKALEEEKKKEEEKMAAQKGQKQQ
;
A
#
# COMPACT_ATOMS: atom_id res chain seq x y z
N ILE A 1 23.25 -44.25 -25.25
CA ILE A 1 23.91 -45.06 -26.31
C ILE A 1 23.00 -45.11 -27.54
N TRP A 2 23.17 -44.14 -28.45
CA TRP A 2 22.74 -44.26 -29.84
C TRP A 2 24.00 -44.04 -30.67
N CYS A 3 24.70 -45.14 -30.96
CA CYS A 3 25.82 -45.16 -31.88
C CYS A 3 25.23 -45.12 -33.29
N LEU A 4 25.09 -43.92 -33.87
CA LEU A 4 24.80 -43.77 -35.30
C LEU A 4 26.04 -44.18 -36.07
N SER A 5 26.14 -45.47 -36.39
CA SER A 5 27.04 -46.00 -37.41
C SER A 5 26.59 -45.50 -38.79
N ALA A 6 26.92 -44.25 -39.09
CA ALA A 6 26.82 -43.67 -40.42
C ALA A 6 28.25 -43.47 -40.94
N CYS A 7 28.68 -44.29 -41.90
CA CYS A 7 29.93 -44.09 -42.62
C CYS A 7 29.91 -42.74 -43.35
N TYR A 8 30.57 -41.73 -42.79
CA TYR A 8 30.88 -40.50 -43.52
C TYR A 8 32.08 -40.77 -44.44
N PHE A 9 31.89 -40.65 -45.75
CA PHE A 9 33.00 -40.55 -46.70
C PHE A 9 33.68 -39.19 -46.51
N PHE A 10 34.91 -39.18 -45.99
CA PHE A 10 35.74 -37.97 -45.95
C PHE A 10 36.09 -37.54 -47.37
N LYS A 11 35.97 -36.25 -47.69
CA LYS A 11 36.53 -35.70 -48.95
C LYS A 11 38.03 -35.96 -48.96
N GLU A 12 38.55 -36.56 -50.04
CA GLU A 12 39.99 -36.86 -50.22
C GLU A 12 40.87 -35.64 -50.55
N GLY A 13 40.44 -34.43 -50.17
CA GLY A 13 41.14 -33.18 -50.47
C GLY A 13 41.12 -32.18 -49.31
N PRO A 14 41.95 -31.13 -49.36
CA PRO A 14 41.95 -30.10 -48.33
C PRO A 14 40.57 -29.42 -48.23
N LEU A 15 40.15 -29.14 -46.99
CA LEU A 15 38.83 -28.57 -46.70
C LEU A 15 38.68 -27.17 -47.29
N ASP A 16 39.78 -26.42 -47.31
CA ASP A 16 39.90 -25.07 -47.84
C ASP A 16 41.31 -24.82 -48.43
N GLU A 17 41.57 -23.60 -48.88
CA GLU A 17 42.85 -23.19 -49.47
C GLU A 17 44.04 -23.21 -48.49
N SER A 18 43.80 -23.45 -47.19
CA SER A 18 44.85 -23.57 -46.17
C SER A 18 45.58 -24.92 -46.21
N GLY A 19 45.06 -25.89 -46.96
CA GLY A 19 45.64 -27.24 -47.05
C GLY A 19 45.25 -28.17 -45.89
N TRP A 20 44.33 -27.75 -45.00
CA TRP A 20 43.91 -28.56 -43.85
C TRP A 20 42.96 -29.69 -44.27
N THR A 21 43.39 -30.95 -44.11
CA THR A 21 42.61 -32.15 -44.44
C THR A 21 41.98 -32.77 -43.19
N ILE A 22 40.72 -33.20 -43.25
CA ILE A 22 40.08 -33.95 -42.17
C ILE A 22 40.47 -35.44 -42.28
N LYS A 23 41.04 -35.99 -41.22
CA LYS A 23 41.53 -37.38 -41.12
C LYS A 23 40.67 -38.23 -40.19
N ASN A 24 40.20 -37.66 -39.08
CA ASN A 24 39.30 -38.32 -38.14
C ASN A 24 38.35 -37.33 -37.46
N VAL A 25 37.20 -37.83 -37.01
CA VAL A 25 36.12 -37.05 -36.40
C VAL A 25 35.51 -37.80 -35.22
N LEU A 26 35.20 -37.06 -34.16
CA LEU A 26 34.37 -37.50 -33.05
C LEU A 26 33.25 -36.48 -32.85
N SER A 27 31.98 -36.93 -32.86
CA SER A 27 30.84 -36.03 -32.68
C SER A 27 29.97 -36.50 -31.52
N MET A 28 29.71 -35.60 -30.58
CA MET A 28 28.93 -35.87 -29.37
C MET A 28 27.82 -34.81 -29.22
N PRO A 29 26.57 -35.21 -28.95
CA PRO A 29 25.50 -34.27 -28.67
C PRO A 29 25.71 -33.62 -27.30
N ILE A 30 25.42 -32.33 -27.19
CA ILE A 30 25.21 -31.67 -25.90
C ILE A 30 23.75 -31.87 -25.54
N VAL A 31 23.52 -32.59 -24.44
CA VAL A 31 22.18 -32.94 -23.98
C VAL A 31 21.91 -32.23 -22.65
N ASN A 32 20.75 -31.58 -22.54
CA ASN A 32 20.35 -30.90 -21.31
C ASN A 32 19.82 -31.90 -20.26
N LYS A 33 19.47 -31.40 -19.06
CA LYS A 33 18.89 -32.22 -17.97
C LYS A 33 17.53 -32.86 -18.30
N LYS A 34 16.87 -32.44 -19.38
CA LYS A 34 15.58 -32.97 -19.86
C LYS A 34 15.74 -33.96 -21.02
N GLU A 35 16.97 -34.39 -21.30
CA GLU A 35 17.30 -35.26 -22.43
C GLU A 35 17.04 -34.64 -23.82
N GLU A 36 16.94 -33.32 -23.90
CA GLU A 36 16.80 -32.60 -25.17
C GLU A 36 18.19 -32.21 -25.69
N ILE A 37 18.40 -32.37 -27.00
CA ILE A 37 19.64 -31.97 -27.68
C ILE A 37 19.65 -30.45 -27.84
N VAL A 38 20.58 -29.78 -27.15
CA VAL A 38 20.75 -28.31 -27.21
C VAL A 38 21.85 -27.88 -28.18
N GLY A 39 22.71 -28.81 -28.58
CA GLY A 39 23.79 -28.56 -29.54
C GLY A 39 24.54 -29.85 -29.85
N VAL A 40 25.51 -29.77 -30.76
CA VAL A 40 26.41 -30.86 -31.10
C VAL A 40 27.83 -30.32 -31.12
N VAL A 41 28.75 -31.03 -30.47
CA VAL A 41 30.19 -30.74 -30.54
C VAL A 41 30.84 -31.76 -31.43
N THR A 42 31.63 -31.28 -32.39
CA THR A 42 32.38 -32.13 -33.30
C THR A 42 33.86 -31.79 -33.21
N PHE A 43 34.66 -32.79 -32.86
CA PHE A 43 36.11 -32.72 -32.76
C PHE A 43 36.72 -33.30 -34.03
N PHE A 44 37.72 -32.62 -34.57
CA PHE A 44 38.42 -33.00 -35.78
C PHE A 44 39.91 -33.16 -35.51
N ASN A 45 40.53 -34.18 -36.10
CA ASN A 45 41.98 -34.39 -36.15
C ASN A 45 42.69 -34.39 -34.79
N ARG A 46 42.85 -35.57 -34.19
CA ARG A 46 43.72 -35.75 -33.01
C ARG A 46 45.16 -35.30 -33.32
N LYS A 47 45.77 -34.51 -32.43
CA LYS A 47 47.08 -33.85 -32.67
C LYS A 47 48.24 -34.82 -32.90
N ASP A 48 48.19 -36.00 -32.29
CA ASP A 48 49.19 -37.06 -32.43
C ASP A 48 49.00 -37.89 -33.71
N GLY A 49 47.99 -37.57 -34.53
CA GLY A 49 47.71 -38.21 -35.82
C GLY A 49 47.01 -39.57 -35.73
N LYS A 50 46.73 -40.07 -34.51
CA LYS A 50 46.02 -41.33 -34.29
C LYS A 50 44.49 -41.13 -34.33
N PRO A 51 43.70 -42.19 -34.59
CA PRO A 51 42.24 -42.13 -34.45
C PRO A 51 41.85 -41.89 -32.98
N PHE A 52 40.64 -41.36 -32.75
CA PHE A 52 40.05 -41.27 -31.41
C PHE A 52 39.83 -42.66 -30.82
N ASP A 53 40.05 -42.81 -29.52
CA ASP A 53 39.86 -44.07 -28.78
C ASP A 53 38.74 -43.97 -27.73
N GLU A 54 38.41 -45.07 -27.05
CA GLU A 54 37.33 -45.11 -26.04
C GLU A 54 37.56 -44.16 -24.86
N GLN A 55 38.82 -43.83 -24.55
CA GLN A 55 39.14 -42.86 -23.50
C GLN A 55 38.78 -41.44 -23.95
N ASP A 56 39.08 -41.10 -25.21
CA ASP A 56 38.65 -39.85 -25.83
C ASP A 56 37.12 -39.73 -25.82
N GLU A 57 36.39 -40.80 -26.17
CA GLU A 57 34.92 -40.81 -26.14
C GLU A 57 34.36 -40.54 -24.73
N THR A 58 34.85 -41.27 -23.73
CA THR A 58 34.40 -41.13 -22.33
C THR A 58 34.69 -39.73 -21.77
N LEU A 59 35.85 -39.17 -22.10
CA LEU A 59 36.23 -37.83 -21.68
C LEU A 59 35.32 -36.77 -22.30
N MET A 60 35.06 -36.87 -23.61
CA MET A 60 34.21 -35.91 -24.31
C MET A 60 32.73 -36.07 -23.94
N GLU A 61 32.27 -37.28 -23.63
CA GLU A 61 30.94 -37.51 -23.05
C GLU A 61 30.80 -36.78 -21.71
N SER A 62 31.77 -36.93 -20.81
CA SER A 62 31.78 -36.23 -19.52
C SER A 62 31.74 -34.70 -19.69
N LEU A 63 32.49 -34.17 -20.65
CA LEU A 63 32.51 -32.73 -20.98
C LEU A 63 31.17 -32.25 -21.55
N THR A 64 30.60 -32.97 -22.52
CA THR A 64 29.33 -32.59 -23.16
C THR A 64 28.14 -32.67 -22.20
N GLN A 65 28.13 -33.64 -21.27
CA GLN A 65 27.16 -33.68 -20.16
C GLN A 65 27.30 -32.46 -19.24
N PHE A 66 28.52 -32.12 -18.84
CA PHE A 66 28.79 -30.94 -18.00
C PHE A 66 28.35 -29.63 -18.68
N LEU A 67 28.66 -29.46 -19.97
CA LEU A 67 28.23 -28.31 -20.76
C LEU A 67 26.70 -28.25 -20.87
N GLY A 68 26.05 -29.38 -21.13
CA GLY A 68 24.59 -29.44 -21.24
C GLY A 68 23.86 -29.04 -19.96
N TRP A 69 24.39 -29.40 -18.79
CA TRP A 69 23.87 -28.94 -17.50
C TRP A 69 24.16 -27.47 -17.23
N SER A 70 25.34 -26.98 -17.63
CA SER A 70 25.78 -25.61 -17.39
C SER A 70 25.02 -24.59 -18.25
N VAL A 71 24.81 -24.89 -19.53
CA VAL A 71 24.13 -24.00 -20.49
C VAL A 71 22.69 -23.71 -20.07
N LEU A 72 21.97 -24.70 -19.54
CA LEU A 72 20.59 -24.51 -19.07
C LEU A 72 20.51 -23.49 -17.92
N ASN A 73 21.48 -23.51 -17.01
CA ASN A 73 21.53 -22.54 -15.92
C ASN A 73 21.82 -21.14 -16.46
N THR A 74 22.81 -20.99 -17.33
CA THR A 74 23.18 -19.69 -17.91
C THR A 74 22.04 -19.05 -18.69
N ASP A 75 21.33 -19.81 -19.53
CA ASP A 75 20.16 -19.31 -20.28
C ASP A 75 19.01 -18.91 -19.34
N THR A 76 18.80 -19.67 -18.26
CA THR A 76 17.79 -19.32 -17.24
C THR A 76 18.13 -18.02 -16.53
N TYR A 77 19.39 -17.81 -16.13
CA TYR A 77 19.84 -16.57 -15.51
C TYR A 77 19.78 -15.38 -16.48
N ASP A 78 20.14 -15.55 -17.75
CA ASP A 78 19.98 -14.49 -18.75
C ASP A 78 18.51 -14.08 -18.94
N LYS A 79 17.60 -15.06 -18.98
CA LYS A 79 16.15 -14.81 -19.01
C LYS A 79 15.65 -14.11 -17.75
N MET A 80 16.16 -14.47 -16.58
CA MET A 80 15.84 -13.81 -15.30
C MET A 80 16.28 -12.34 -15.34
N ASN A 81 17.52 -12.06 -15.75
CA ASN A 81 18.03 -10.69 -15.87
C ASN A 81 17.21 -9.85 -16.86
N LYS A 82 16.78 -10.44 -17.99
CA LYS A 82 15.89 -9.78 -18.96
C LYS A 82 14.52 -9.43 -18.35
N LEU A 83 13.98 -10.27 -17.47
CA LEU A 83 12.73 -9.99 -16.76
C LEU A 83 12.92 -8.89 -15.70
N GLU A 84 14.04 -8.88 -15.00
CA GLU A 84 14.39 -7.82 -14.04
C GLU A 84 14.50 -6.46 -14.73
N ASN A 85 15.24 -6.38 -15.85
CA ASN A 85 15.33 -5.16 -16.66
C ASN A 85 13.97 -4.68 -17.16
N ARG A 86 13.07 -5.59 -17.55
CA ARG A 86 11.70 -5.22 -17.97
C ARG A 86 10.89 -4.65 -16.82
N LYS A 87 11.05 -5.19 -15.61
CA LYS A 87 10.40 -4.68 -14.40
C LYS A 87 10.89 -3.26 -14.10
N ASP A 88 12.20 -3.02 -14.17
CA ASP A 88 12.79 -1.70 -13.90
C ASP A 88 12.29 -0.65 -14.90
N ILE A 89 12.27 -0.97 -16.21
CA ILE A 89 11.70 -0.08 -17.24
C ILE A 89 10.21 0.23 -16.96
N ALA A 90 9.43 -0.78 -16.56
CA ALA A 90 8.02 -0.58 -16.25
C ALA A 90 7.82 0.29 -15.00
N GLN A 91 8.69 0.16 -14.00
CA GLN A 91 8.68 1.01 -12.81
C GLN A 91 9.00 2.46 -13.15
N ASP A 92 9.97 2.71 -14.03
CA ASP A 92 10.28 4.06 -14.51
C ASP A 92 9.08 4.71 -15.22
N MET A 93 8.34 3.94 -16.03
CA MET A 93 7.10 4.44 -16.66
C MET A 93 6.04 4.81 -15.63
N VAL A 94 5.87 4.02 -14.57
CA VAL A 94 4.95 4.33 -13.47
C VAL A 94 5.40 5.60 -12.75
N LEU A 95 6.69 5.70 -12.42
CA LEU A 95 7.25 6.88 -11.76
C LEU A 95 7.04 8.14 -12.59
N TYR A 96 7.26 8.09 -13.90
CA TYR A 96 7.04 9.23 -14.80
C TYR A 96 5.62 9.79 -14.72
N HIS A 97 4.61 8.92 -14.64
CA HIS A 97 3.20 9.35 -14.56
C HIS A 97 2.78 9.85 -13.17
N VAL A 98 3.40 9.30 -12.11
CA VAL A 98 3.05 9.63 -10.73
C VAL A 98 3.82 10.84 -10.21
N LYS A 99 5.07 11.01 -10.65
CA LYS A 99 5.93 12.12 -10.27
C LYS A 99 5.29 13.44 -10.69
N CYS A 100 5.26 14.38 -9.74
CA CYS A 100 4.95 15.77 -10.01
C CYS A 100 6.01 16.33 -10.96
N ASP A 101 5.58 16.83 -12.12
CA ASP A 101 6.49 17.31 -13.15
C ASP A 101 7.01 18.74 -12.86
N LYS A 102 7.68 19.37 -13.83
CA LYS A 102 8.24 20.71 -13.65
C LYS A 102 7.23 21.84 -13.84
N ASP A 103 6.09 21.56 -14.45
CA ASP A 103 5.04 22.53 -14.71
C ASP A 103 4.01 22.51 -13.59
N GLU A 104 3.60 21.32 -13.14
CA GLU A 104 2.71 21.11 -11.99
C GLU A 104 3.27 21.73 -10.70
N ILE A 105 4.59 21.59 -10.46
CA ILE A 105 5.22 22.16 -9.25
C ILE A 105 5.05 23.69 -9.18
N GLN A 106 4.88 24.36 -10.32
CA GLN A 106 4.67 25.81 -10.37
C GLN A 106 3.34 26.27 -9.75
N GLU A 107 2.35 25.37 -9.60
CA GLU A 107 1.07 25.68 -8.95
C GLU A 107 1.24 25.97 -7.44
N ILE A 108 2.31 25.47 -6.83
CA ILE A 108 2.65 25.65 -5.42
C ILE A 108 3.90 26.51 -5.25
N LEU A 109 4.89 26.33 -6.13
CA LEU A 109 6.14 27.08 -6.19
C LEU A 109 6.21 27.88 -7.50
N PRO A 110 5.48 29.02 -7.65
CA PRO A 110 5.46 29.82 -8.87
C PRO A 110 6.76 30.64 -9.06
N THR A 111 7.89 29.95 -9.11
CA THR A 111 9.24 30.54 -9.21
C THR A 111 9.47 31.14 -10.59
N ARG A 112 8.89 30.57 -11.64
CA ARG A 112 8.99 31.12 -13.00
C ARG A 112 8.32 32.48 -13.10
N GLU A 113 7.13 32.62 -12.54
CA GLU A 113 6.39 33.88 -12.55
C GLU A 113 7.04 34.92 -11.63
N LYS A 114 7.42 34.53 -10.40
CA LYS A 114 7.92 35.47 -9.39
C LYS A 114 9.39 35.84 -9.55
N LEU A 115 10.23 34.91 -9.98
CA LEU A 115 11.69 35.04 -9.97
C LEU A 115 12.31 34.83 -11.36
N GLY A 116 11.56 34.33 -12.35
CA GLY A 116 12.09 34.01 -13.67
C GLY A 116 13.05 32.81 -13.70
N LYS A 117 13.01 31.95 -12.67
CA LYS A 117 13.91 30.80 -12.48
C LYS A 117 13.12 29.49 -12.29
N GLU A 118 13.75 28.36 -12.61
CA GLU A 118 13.25 27.06 -12.19
C GLU A 118 13.44 26.86 -10.66
N PRO A 119 12.62 26.02 -9.99
CA PRO A 119 12.76 25.79 -8.55
C PRO A 119 14.16 25.30 -8.16
N SER A 120 14.78 24.47 -9.01
CA SER A 120 16.13 23.93 -8.81
C SER A 120 17.25 24.97 -8.89
N GLU A 121 16.97 26.17 -9.39
CA GLU A 121 17.90 27.29 -9.51
C GLU A 121 17.69 28.35 -8.42
N CYS A 122 16.67 28.17 -7.57
CA CYS A 122 16.34 29.09 -6.48
C CYS A 122 17.08 28.70 -5.20
N GLU A 123 17.43 29.70 -4.40
CA GLU A 123 17.97 29.46 -3.07
C GLU A 123 16.85 29.02 -2.11
N GLU A 124 17.19 28.25 -1.07
CA GLU A 124 16.19 27.74 -0.11
C GLU A 124 15.43 28.89 0.60
N GLU A 125 16.07 30.02 0.86
CA GLU A 125 15.38 31.18 1.46
C GLU A 125 14.36 31.81 0.51
N GLU A 126 14.64 31.83 -0.81
CA GLU A 126 13.72 32.32 -1.83
C GLU A 126 12.47 31.41 -1.89
N LEU A 127 12.68 30.09 -1.92
CA LEU A 127 11.61 29.09 -1.91
C LEU A 127 10.75 29.18 -0.63
N ALA A 128 11.38 29.39 0.53
CA ALA A 128 10.68 29.53 1.81
C ALA A 128 9.78 30.76 1.84
N SER A 129 10.26 31.88 1.29
CA SER A 129 9.46 33.09 1.18
C SER A 129 8.23 32.86 0.30
N ILE A 130 8.40 32.20 -0.85
CA ILE A 130 7.28 31.88 -1.76
C ILE A 130 6.29 30.93 -1.08
N LEU A 131 6.75 29.87 -0.43
CA LEU A 131 5.87 28.91 0.24
C LEU A 131 5.10 29.56 1.39
N LYS A 132 5.72 30.43 2.16
CA LYS A 132 5.03 31.16 3.23
C LYS A 132 3.86 32.01 2.72
N GLU A 133 3.96 32.54 1.49
CA GLU A 133 2.87 33.28 0.85
C GLU A 133 1.80 32.36 0.24
N GLN A 134 2.19 31.17 -0.25
CA GLN A 134 1.33 30.25 -0.98
C GLN A 134 0.58 29.24 -0.11
N LEU A 135 1.19 28.83 1.01
CA LEU A 135 0.61 27.86 1.91
C LEU A 135 -0.49 28.50 2.77
N PRO A 136 -1.60 27.80 3.02
CA PRO A 136 -2.62 28.31 3.90
C PRO A 136 -2.08 28.38 5.33
N GLY A 137 -2.40 29.47 6.03
CA GLY A 137 -2.16 29.53 7.47
C GLY A 137 -2.91 28.40 8.20
N PRO A 138 -2.39 27.89 9.33
CA PRO A 138 -2.91 26.69 10.00
C PRO A 138 -4.36 26.84 10.49
N THR A 139 -4.80 28.08 10.70
CA THR A 139 -6.16 28.40 11.17
C THR A 139 -7.18 28.53 10.04
N LYS A 140 -6.76 28.72 8.78
CA LYS A 140 -7.69 28.94 7.66
C LYS A 140 -8.61 27.75 7.44
N PHE A 141 -8.04 26.54 7.49
CA PHE A 141 -8.73 25.28 7.23
C PHE A 141 -8.91 24.42 8.49
N GLU A 142 -8.57 24.93 9.68
CA GLU A 142 -8.71 24.18 10.94
C GLU A 142 -7.97 22.82 10.99
N ILE A 143 -6.77 22.72 10.38
CA ILE A 143 -6.03 21.43 10.29
C ILE A 143 -5.59 20.86 11.65
N TYR A 144 -5.68 21.65 12.73
CA TYR A 144 -5.43 21.25 14.12
C TYR A 144 -6.67 20.68 14.83
N GLU A 145 -7.85 20.76 14.22
CA GLU A 145 -9.11 20.36 14.85
C GLU A 145 -9.53 18.95 14.41
N PHE A 146 -10.00 18.14 15.36
CA PHE A 146 -10.52 16.79 15.04
C PHE A 146 -11.76 16.83 14.13
N ARG A 147 -12.52 17.93 14.18
CA ARG A 147 -13.73 18.15 13.36
C ARG A 147 -13.47 18.51 11.91
N PHE A 148 -12.20 18.66 11.51
CA PHE A 148 -11.81 19.00 10.14
C PHE A 148 -12.59 18.19 9.09
N SER A 149 -13.04 18.88 8.04
CA SER A 149 -13.70 18.30 6.86
C SER A 149 -13.08 18.88 5.59
N ASP A 150 -12.80 18.01 4.63
CA ASP A 150 -12.16 18.36 3.36
C ASP A 150 -13.16 18.65 2.22
N PHE A 151 -14.47 18.51 2.44
CA PHE A 151 -15.46 18.60 1.36
C PHE A 151 -15.49 19.96 0.66
N ASP A 152 -15.17 21.03 1.37
CA ASP A 152 -15.10 22.38 0.81
C ASP A 152 -13.71 22.73 0.25
N CYS A 153 -12.74 21.82 0.36
CA CYS A 153 -11.37 21.99 -0.13
C CYS A 153 -11.18 21.32 -1.50
N THR A 154 -10.40 21.96 -2.36
CA THR A 154 -9.87 21.34 -3.59
C THR A 154 -8.71 20.37 -3.28
N GLU A 155 -8.42 19.43 -4.17
CA GLU A 155 -7.31 18.48 -3.97
C GLU A 155 -5.95 19.19 -3.84
N LEU A 156 -5.74 20.27 -4.59
CA LEU A 156 -4.53 21.09 -4.51
C LEU A 156 -4.40 21.81 -3.17
N GLU A 157 -5.49 22.31 -2.59
CA GLU A 157 -5.47 22.89 -1.24
C GLU A 157 -5.10 21.85 -0.19
N LEU A 158 -5.54 20.59 -0.33
CA LEU A 158 -5.13 19.50 0.55
C LEU A 158 -3.63 19.18 0.40
N VAL A 159 -3.07 19.25 -0.81
CA VAL A 159 -1.61 19.15 -1.02
C VAL A 159 -0.87 20.27 -0.26
N LYS A 160 -1.34 21.52 -0.38
CA LYS A 160 -0.77 22.66 0.35
C LYS A 160 -0.89 22.48 1.87
N CYS A 161 -2.03 22.03 2.38
CA CYS A 161 -2.19 21.68 3.80
C CYS A 161 -1.24 20.55 4.22
N GLY A 162 -1.03 19.56 3.36
CA GLY A 162 -0.10 18.44 3.60
C GLY A 162 1.32 18.93 3.81
N ILE A 163 1.78 19.84 2.95
CA ILE A 163 3.08 20.52 3.08
C ILE A 163 3.13 21.33 4.38
N GLN A 164 2.07 22.09 4.69
CA GLN A 164 1.98 22.89 5.92
C GLN A 164 2.17 22.03 7.18
N MET A 165 1.64 20.80 7.23
CA MET A 165 1.83 19.91 8.38
C MET A 165 3.31 19.62 8.66
N TYR A 166 4.18 19.49 7.65
CA TYR A 166 5.62 19.30 7.86
C TYR A 166 6.30 20.55 8.43
N TYR A 167 5.85 21.76 8.05
CA TYR A 167 6.34 23.00 8.64
C TYR A 167 5.88 23.15 10.09
N GLU A 168 4.62 22.84 10.39
CA GLU A 168 4.05 22.89 11.75
C GLU A 168 4.73 21.88 12.69
N LEU A 169 5.15 20.71 12.18
CA LEU A 169 5.98 19.77 12.93
C LEU A 169 7.41 20.26 13.18
N GLY A 170 7.88 21.30 12.48
CA GLY A 170 9.24 21.84 12.58
C GLY A 170 10.32 20.98 11.94
N VAL A 171 9.95 19.95 11.18
CA VAL A 171 10.88 18.93 10.67
C VAL A 171 11.67 19.42 9.45
N VAL A 172 11.09 20.32 8.65
CA VAL A 172 11.73 20.90 7.46
C VAL A 172 13.04 21.59 7.84
N LYS A 173 13.00 22.50 8.81
CA LYS A 173 14.18 23.23 9.29
C LYS A 173 15.15 22.31 10.03
N LYS A 174 14.64 21.39 10.86
CA LYS A 174 15.47 20.53 11.72
C LYS A 174 16.31 19.52 10.93
N PHE A 175 15.71 18.89 9.93
CA PHE A 175 16.37 17.89 9.08
C PHE A 175 16.83 18.45 7.74
N GLN A 176 16.69 19.76 7.53
CA GLN A 176 17.10 20.48 6.33
C GLN A 176 16.49 19.86 5.07
N ILE A 177 15.18 19.58 5.09
CA ILE A 177 14.47 18.98 3.95
C ILE A 177 14.39 20.04 2.84
N PRO A 178 14.91 19.78 1.62
CA PRO A 178 14.81 20.74 0.52
C PRO A 178 13.35 20.99 0.16
N GLN A 179 13.00 22.25 -0.05
CA GLN A 179 11.60 22.65 -0.18
C GLN A 179 10.97 22.20 -1.49
N GLU A 180 11.75 22.21 -2.57
CA GLU A 180 11.34 21.63 -3.85
C GLU A 180 11.00 20.15 -3.71
N VAL A 181 11.86 19.38 -3.03
CA VAL A 181 11.70 17.93 -2.84
C VAL A 181 10.46 17.63 -1.99
N LEU A 182 10.22 18.40 -0.93
CA LEU A 182 9.01 18.26 -0.11
C LEU A 182 7.73 18.49 -0.92
N VAL A 183 7.67 19.59 -1.67
CA VAL A 183 6.51 19.93 -2.52
C VAL A 183 6.29 18.83 -3.56
N ARG A 184 7.38 18.42 -4.24
CA ARG A 184 7.33 17.37 -5.27
C ARG A 184 6.88 16.03 -4.68
N PHE A 185 7.36 15.66 -3.50
CA PHE A 185 6.95 14.44 -2.81
C PHE A 185 5.46 14.42 -2.49
N VAL A 186 4.93 15.42 -1.76
CA VAL A 186 3.52 15.44 -1.34
C VAL A 186 2.59 15.47 -2.54
N TYR A 187 2.94 16.23 -3.59
CA TYR A 187 2.15 16.28 -4.82
C TYR A 187 2.22 14.95 -5.59
N SER A 188 3.39 14.30 -5.66
CA SER A 188 3.51 12.97 -6.29
C SER A 188 2.72 11.89 -5.55
N VAL A 189 2.71 11.93 -4.21
CA VAL A 189 1.87 11.05 -3.39
C VAL A 189 0.40 11.26 -3.73
N SER A 190 -0.07 12.52 -3.80
CA SER A 190 -1.44 12.84 -4.22
C SER A 190 -1.79 12.26 -5.59
N LYS A 191 -0.92 12.40 -6.60
CA LYS A 191 -1.09 11.80 -7.93
C LYS A 191 -1.05 10.26 -7.93
N GLY A 192 -0.33 9.66 -6.98
CA GLY A 192 -0.23 8.21 -6.83
C GLY A 192 -1.49 7.55 -6.29
N TYR A 193 -2.40 8.31 -5.65
CA TYR A 193 -3.71 7.80 -5.29
C TYR A 193 -4.61 7.68 -6.52
N ARG A 194 -5.38 6.58 -6.58
CA ARG A 194 -6.30 6.33 -7.69
C ARG A 194 -7.56 7.16 -7.55
N LYS A 195 -8.18 7.49 -8.69
CA LYS A 195 -9.50 8.13 -8.77
C LYS A 195 -10.61 7.10 -8.58
N ILE A 196 -10.78 6.64 -7.34
CA ILE A 196 -11.81 5.69 -6.91
C ILE A 196 -12.68 6.31 -5.81
N THR A 197 -13.76 5.61 -5.46
CA THR A 197 -14.88 6.15 -4.67
C THR A 197 -14.46 6.56 -3.26
N TYR A 198 -13.74 5.72 -2.51
CA TYR A 198 -13.35 6.03 -1.13
C TYR A 198 -11.84 6.09 -0.91
N HIS A 199 -11.09 5.03 -1.26
CA HIS A 199 -9.63 4.97 -1.01
C HIS A 199 -8.83 5.80 -2.02
N ASN A 200 -9.01 7.12 -1.98
CA ASN A 200 -8.38 8.12 -2.84
C ASN A 200 -7.57 9.13 -2.01
N TRP A 201 -7.04 10.18 -2.66
CA TRP A 201 -6.19 11.18 -2.00
C TRP A 201 -6.85 11.85 -0.79
N ARG A 202 -8.17 12.08 -0.82
CA ARG A 202 -8.89 12.70 0.30
C ARG A 202 -8.85 11.82 1.55
N HIS A 203 -8.98 10.51 1.39
CA HIS A 203 -8.83 9.56 2.49
C HIS A 203 -7.39 9.61 3.04
N GLY A 204 -6.37 9.43 2.19
CA GLY A 204 -4.97 9.49 2.60
C GLY A 204 -4.59 10.79 3.33
N PHE A 205 -5.09 11.94 2.85
CA PHE A 205 -4.90 13.22 3.51
C PHE A 205 -5.59 13.30 4.88
N ASN A 206 -6.86 12.89 5.00
CA ASN A 206 -7.60 12.94 6.27
C ASN A 206 -6.97 12.03 7.35
N VAL A 207 -6.41 10.88 6.96
CA VAL A 207 -5.67 10.00 7.87
C VAL A 207 -4.40 10.69 8.37
N ALA A 208 -3.64 11.34 7.48
CA ALA A 208 -2.46 12.12 7.86
C ALA A 208 -2.79 13.34 8.73
N GLN A 209 -3.88 14.06 8.42
CA GLN A 209 -4.37 15.18 9.23
C GLN A 209 -4.80 14.73 10.62
N THR A 210 -5.43 13.57 10.74
CA THR A 210 -5.79 12.99 12.05
C THR A 210 -4.54 12.58 12.83
N MET A 211 -3.55 11.97 12.17
CA MET A 211 -2.26 11.64 12.78
C MET A 211 -1.55 12.89 13.32
N PHE A 212 -1.49 13.94 12.51
CA PHE A 212 -0.97 15.24 12.91
C PHE A 212 -1.72 15.82 14.12
N THR A 213 -3.05 15.78 14.09
CA THR A 213 -3.89 16.30 15.17
C THR A 213 -3.70 15.52 16.47
N LEU A 214 -3.60 14.19 16.42
CA LEU A 214 -3.31 13.35 17.58
C LEU A 214 -1.93 13.67 18.19
N LEU A 215 -0.92 13.87 17.35
CA LEU A 215 0.41 14.24 17.80
C LEU A 215 0.41 15.63 18.48
N MET A 216 -0.22 16.62 17.86
CA MET A 216 -0.17 18.02 18.30
C MET A 216 -1.25 18.34 19.34
N THR A 217 -2.52 18.33 18.93
CA THR A 217 -3.69 18.66 19.78
C THR A 217 -3.97 17.56 20.81
N GLY A 218 -3.83 16.29 20.43
CA GLY A 218 -3.90 15.15 21.34
C GLY A 218 -2.70 14.99 22.27
N LYS A 219 -1.67 15.84 22.10
CA LYS A 219 -0.42 15.86 22.88
C LYS A 219 0.32 14.51 22.96
N LEU A 220 0.09 13.60 22.01
CA LEU A 220 0.78 12.32 21.96
C LEU A 220 2.23 12.46 21.52
N LYS A 221 2.59 13.58 20.88
CA LYS A 221 3.97 13.88 20.46
C LYS A 221 4.97 13.84 21.62
N ARG A 222 4.55 14.02 22.88
CA ARG A 222 5.43 13.97 24.05
C ARG A 222 6.20 12.64 24.20
N TYR A 223 5.69 11.55 23.64
CA TYR A 223 6.35 10.23 23.67
C TYR A 223 7.32 10.00 22.51
N TYR A 224 7.26 10.85 21.50
CA TYR A 224 7.92 10.65 20.21
C TYR A 224 8.85 11.82 19.87
N THR A 225 9.99 11.47 19.32
CA THR A 225 10.93 12.42 18.73
C THR A 225 10.35 13.05 17.45
N ASP A 226 10.98 14.12 16.97
CA ASP A 226 10.59 14.75 15.70
C ASP A 226 10.77 13.80 14.50
N LEU A 227 11.73 12.88 14.56
CA LEU A 227 11.96 11.87 13.52
C LEU A 227 10.83 10.83 13.49
N GLU A 228 10.38 10.36 14.66
CA GLU A 228 9.26 9.42 14.77
C GLU A 228 7.95 10.08 14.29
N ALA A 229 7.67 11.32 14.70
CA ALA A 229 6.51 12.08 14.22
C ALA A 229 6.55 12.32 12.69
N PHE A 230 7.73 12.64 12.16
CA PHE A 230 7.96 12.78 10.71
C PHE A 230 7.64 11.48 9.96
N ALA A 231 8.13 10.34 10.46
CA ALA A 231 7.85 9.02 9.90
C ALA A 231 6.36 8.68 9.95
N MET A 232 5.68 8.94 11.07
CA MET A 232 4.26 8.63 11.26
C MET A 232 3.34 9.41 10.31
N VAL A 233 3.58 10.72 10.12
CA VAL A 233 2.79 11.52 9.17
C VAL A 233 3.06 11.11 7.72
N THR A 234 4.32 10.81 7.38
CA THR A 234 4.68 10.32 6.04
C THR A 234 4.07 8.95 5.76
N ALA A 235 4.08 8.05 6.74
CA ALA A 235 3.42 6.74 6.66
C ALA A 235 1.91 6.89 6.46
N ALA A 236 1.25 7.77 7.22
CA ALA A 236 -0.17 8.04 7.09
C ALA A 236 -0.55 8.56 5.69
N LEU A 237 0.26 9.44 5.09
CA LEU A 237 0.05 9.91 3.72
C LEU A 237 0.20 8.82 2.68
N CYS A 238 1.03 7.79 2.93
CA CYS A 238 1.33 6.74 1.95
C CYS A 238 0.55 5.44 2.17
N HIS A 239 -0.20 5.31 3.27
CA HIS A 239 -0.68 4.00 3.75
C HIS A 239 -1.59 3.26 2.76
N ASP A 240 -2.29 3.99 1.88
CA ASP A 240 -3.26 3.47 0.91
C ASP A 240 -2.94 3.87 -0.55
N ILE A 241 -1.71 4.28 -0.82
CA ILE A 241 -1.30 4.70 -2.16
C ILE A 241 -1.45 3.53 -3.16
N ASP A 242 -1.96 3.80 -4.36
CA ASP A 242 -2.30 2.77 -5.37
C ASP A 242 -3.37 1.74 -4.94
N HIS A 243 -4.23 2.03 -3.95
CA HIS A 243 -5.36 1.16 -3.60
C HIS A 243 -6.32 0.97 -4.79
N ARG A 244 -6.82 -0.27 -4.98
CA ARG A 244 -7.52 -0.71 -6.20
C ARG A 244 -9.05 -0.83 -6.05
N GLY A 245 -9.60 -0.42 -4.92
CA GLY A 245 -11.03 -0.51 -4.60
C GLY A 245 -11.50 -1.93 -4.27
N THR A 246 -10.58 -2.84 -3.95
CA THR A 246 -10.90 -4.22 -3.58
C THR A 246 -9.99 -4.69 -2.45
N ASN A 247 -10.52 -5.44 -1.50
CA ASN A 247 -9.79 -5.86 -0.30
C ASN A 247 -8.84 -7.08 -0.49
N ASN A 248 -8.05 -7.37 0.54
CA ASN A 248 -7.11 -8.51 0.60
C ASN A 248 -7.77 -9.87 0.28
N LEU A 249 -9.02 -10.10 0.70
CA LEU A 249 -9.74 -11.34 0.43
C LEU A 249 -10.02 -11.51 -1.08
N TYR A 250 -10.40 -10.44 -1.76
CA TYR A 250 -10.60 -10.45 -3.20
C TYR A 250 -9.29 -10.70 -3.95
N GLN A 251 -8.17 -10.11 -3.52
CA GLN A 251 -6.85 -10.36 -4.13
C GLN A 251 -6.47 -11.84 -4.10
N MET A 252 -6.73 -12.51 -2.97
CA MET A 252 -6.50 -13.96 -2.84
C MET A 252 -7.44 -14.77 -3.74
N LYS A 253 -8.75 -14.48 -3.73
CA LYS A 253 -9.74 -15.21 -4.53
C LYS A 253 -9.50 -15.06 -6.04
N SER A 254 -9.09 -13.88 -6.49
CA SER A 254 -8.78 -13.58 -7.90
C SER A 254 -7.39 -14.07 -8.34
N GLN A 255 -6.59 -14.65 -7.44
CA GLN A 255 -5.22 -15.12 -7.73
C GLN A 255 -4.32 -14.02 -8.32
N ASN A 256 -4.53 -12.78 -7.86
CA ASN A 256 -3.77 -11.61 -8.28
C ASN A 256 -2.25 -11.82 -8.01
N PRO A 257 -1.35 -11.36 -8.88
CA PRO A 257 0.10 -11.42 -8.63
C PRO A 257 0.53 -10.89 -7.25
N LEU A 258 -0.13 -9.85 -6.71
CA LEU A 258 0.15 -9.33 -5.38
C LEU A 258 -0.07 -10.39 -4.28
N ALA A 259 -1.13 -11.21 -4.40
CA ALA A 259 -1.40 -12.30 -3.46
C ALA A 259 -0.41 -13.47 -3.58
N LYS A 260 0.31 -13.57 -4.70
CA LYS A 260 1.41 -14.55 -4.88
C LYS A 260 2.73 -14.02 -4.35
N LEU A 261 2.94 -12.71 -4.45
CA LEU A 261 4.13 -12.02 -3.95
C LEU A 261 4.13 -11.92 -2.43
N HIS A 262 2.97 -11.62 -1.84
CA HIS A 262 2.82 -11.42 -0.40
C HIS A 262 1.90 -12.48 0.21
N GLY A 263 2.32 -13.06 1.34
CA GLY A 263 1.52 -14.09 2.06
C GLY A 263 0.57 -13.53 3.12
N SER A 264 0.76 -12.30 3.58
CA SER A 264 -0.08 -11.62 4.57
C SER A 264 -0.04 -10.10 4.37
N SER A 265 -1.12 -9.41 4.72
CA SER A 265 -1.27 -7.95 4.58
C SER A 265 -0.86 -7.50 3.17
N ILE A 266 -1.54 -8.07 2.18
CA ILE A 266 -1.11 -8.08 0.77
C ILE A 266 -1.05 -6.66 0.22
N LEU A 267 -2.12 -5.89 0.42
CA LEU A 267 -2.22 -4.51 -0.06
C LEU A 267 -1.35 -3.57 0.78
N GLU A 268 -1.30 -3.76 2.10
CA GLU A 268 -0.51 -2.91 2.99
C GLU A 268 1.00 -3.01 2.67
N ARG A 269 1.49 -4.19 2.29
CA ARG A 269 2.86 -4.36 1.80
C ARG A 269 3.09 -3.71 0.44
N HIS A 270 2.10 -3.78 -0.45
CA HIS A 270 2.16 -3.10 -1.74
C HIS A 270 2.23 -1.57 -1.56
N HIS A 271 1.41 -1.00 -0.68
CA HIS A 271 1.43 0.44 -0.34
C HIS A 271 2.79 0.86 0.22
N LEU A 272 3.36 0.04 1.12
CA LEU A 272 4.69 0.24 1.68
C LEU A 272 5.79 0.20 0.61
N ASP A 273 5.79 -0.82 -0.25
CA ASP A 273 6.77 -0.98 -1.32
C ASP A 273 6.69 0.19 -2.31
N PHE A 274 5.49 0.67 -2.61
CA PHE A 274 5.27 1.84 -3.47
C PHE A 274 5.77 3.14 -2.80
N GLY A 275 5.50 3.34 -1.51
CA GLY A 275 6.02 4.48 -0.76
C GLY A 275 7.56 4.49 -0.69
N LYS A 276 8.18 3.32 -0.46
CA LYS A 276 9.64 3.15 -0.52
C LYS A 276 10.20 3.41 -1.91
N PHE A 277 9.50 2.96 -2.95
CA PHE A 277 9.88 3.23 -4.34
C PHE A 277 9.90 4.74 -4.62
N LEU A 278 8.88 5.50 -4.20
CA LEU A 278 8.89 6.96 -4.33
C LEU A 278 10.05 7.61 -3.57
N LEU A 279 10.34 7.16 -2.34
CA LEU A 279 11.45 7.68 -1.55
C LEU A 279 12.85 7.26 -2.06
N SER A 280 12.92 6.25 -2.94
CA SER A 280 14.19 5.83 -3.55
C SER A 280 14.65 6.76 -4.68
N GLU A 281 13.73 7.53 -5.26
CA GLU A 281 14.02 8.52 -6.28
C GLU A 281 14.59 9.81 -5.65
N GLU A 282 15.78 10.22 -6.09
CA GLU A 282 16.54 11.32 -5.48
C GLU A 282 15.72 12.62 -5.36
N SER A 283 15.03 12.99 -6.44
CA SER A 283 14.21 14.22 -6.48
C SER A 283 12.90 14.17 -5.68
N LEU A 284 12.54 13.01 -5.11
CA LEU A 284 11.38 12.81 -4.24
C LEU A 284 11.77 12.45 -2.80
N ASN A 285 13.05 12.20 -2.55
CA ASN A 285 13.53 11.67 -1.29
C ASN A 285 13.66 12.76 -0.21
N ILE A 286 12.58 13.00 0.52
CA ILE A 286 12.55 13.92 1.68
C ILE A 286 13.47 13.50 2.84
N CYS A 287 14.10 12.32 2.75
CA CYS A 287 15.02 11.77 3.75
C CYS A 287 16.50 11.93 3.35
N GLN A 288 16.81 12.57 2.21
CA GLN A 288 18.16 12.61 1.62
C GLN A 288 19.25 13.17 2.54
N ASN A 289 18.89 14.09 3.46
CA ASN A 289 19.82 14.73 4.37
C ASN A 289 19.90 14.03 5.75
N LEU A 290 19.15 12.94 5.94
CA LEU A 290 19.25 12.11 7.13
C LEU A 290 20.51 11.24 7.09
N ASN A 291 21.11 10.98 8.25
CA ASN A 291 22.17 9.99 8.32
C ASN A 291 21.61 8.56 8.18
N ARG A 292 22.47 7.60 7.86
CA ARG A 292 22.05 6.20 7.62
C ARG A 292 21.20 5.60 8.74
N ARG A 293 21.55 5.83 10.01
CA ARG A 293 20.79 5.29 11.15
C ARG A 293 19.40 5.91 11.26
N GLN A 294 19.28 7.22 11.02
CA GLN A 294 18.00 7.91 11.01
C GLN A 294 17.13 7.43 9.86
N HIS A 295 17.71 7.25 8.67
CA HIS A 295 17.02 6.72 7.50
C HIS A 295 16.50 5.30 7.75
N GLU A 296 17.36 4.38 8.21
CA GLU A 296 16.98 3.01 8.58
C GLU A 296 15.84 3.00 9.62
N HIS A 297 15.90 3.89 10.62
CA HIS A 297 14.87 4.00 11.64
C HIS A 297 13.55 4.54 11.09
N MET A 298 13.59 5.57 10.24
CA MET A 298 12.39 6.12 9.59
C MET A 298 11.69 5.07 8.73
N ILE A 299 12.44 4.32 7.92
CA ILE A 299 11.89 3.24 7.10
C ILE A 299 11.28 2.14 7.98
N HIS A 300 11.96 1.72 9.05
CA HIS A 300 11.41 0.75 10.01
C HIS A 300 10.07 1.20 10.63
N LEU A 301 9.95 2.48 10.99
CA LEU A 301 8.70 3.02 11.54
C LEU A 301 7.60 3.08 10.47
N MET A 302 7.91 3.43 9.23
CA MET A 302 6.96 3.38 8.12
C MET A 302 6.47 1.96 7.87
N ASP A 303 7.36 0.96 7.91
CA ASP A 303 7.00 -0.45 7.77
C ASP A 303 5.98 -0.88 8.84
N ILE A 304 6.25 -0.56 10.11
CA ILE A 304 5.35 -0.90 11.21
C ILE A 304 4.01 -0.18 11.06
N ALA A 305 4.04 1.13 10.79
CA ALA A 305 2.86 1.96 10.76
C ALA A 305 1.92 1.56 9.61
N ILE A 306 2.44 1.39 8.39
CA ILE A 306 1.62 1.02 7.22
C ILE A 306 1.11 -0.41 7.37
N ILE A 307 1.94 -1.38 7.78
CA ILE A 307 1.46 -2.76 7.94
C ILE A 307 0.38 -2.86 9.05
N ALA A 308 0.41 -1.97 10.06
CA ALA A 308 -0.56 -1.96 11.14
C ALA A 308 -1.98 -1.49 10.75
N THR A 309 -2.19 -0.94 9.53
CA THR A 309 -3.54 -0.59 9.05
C THR A 309 -4.38 -1.84 8.76
N ASP A 310 -3.76 -3.01 8.56
CA ASP A 310 -4.47 -4.28 8.45
C ASP A 310 -5.22 -4.61 9.75
N LEU A 311 -6.55 -4.56 9.70
CA LEU A 311 -7.42 -4.86 10.84
C LEU A 311 -7.20 -6.26 11.43
N ALA A 312 -6.68 -7.23 10.67
CA ALA A 312 -6.33 -8.55 11.21
C ALA A 312 -5.20 -8.48 12.26
N LEU A 313 -4.30 -7.50 12.14
CA LEU A 313 -3.22 -7.25 13.11
C LEU A 313 -3.70 -6.40 14.28
N TYR A 314 -4.60 -5.44 14.05
CA TYR A 314 -5.24 -4.63 15.09
C TYR A 314 -5.81 -5.50 16.23
N PHE A 315 -6.58 -6.54 15.91
CA PHE A 315 -7.18 -7.41 16.94
C PHE A 315 -6.16 -8.15 17.80
N LYS A 316 -4.94 -8.37 17.28
CA LYS A 316 -3.83 -8.97 18.04
C LYS A 316 -3.13 -7.96 18.94
N LYS A 317 -3.10 -6.68 18.55
CA LYS A 317 -2.40 -5.59 19.26
C LYS A 317 -3.24 -4.92 20.35
N ARG A 318 -4.58 -4.93 20.20
CA ARG A 318 -5.50 -4.22 21.10
C ARG A 318 -5.35 -4.58 22.59
N THR A 319 -5.10 -5.86 22.90
CA THR A 319 -4.92 -6.32 24.30
C THR A 319 -3.59 -5.89 24.91
N MET A 320 -2.54 -5.76 24.09
CA MET A 320 -1.27 -5.18 24.52
C MET A 320 -1.44 -3.69 24.80
N PHE A 321 -2.15 -2.98 23.93
CA PHE A 321 -2.45 -1.56 24.13
C PHE A 321 -3.24 -1.31 25.40
N GLN A 322 -4.30 -2.10 25.67
CA GLN A 322 -5.08 -1.97 26.90
C GLN A 322 -4.21 -2.07 28.16
N LYS A 323 -3.25 -3.01 28.19
CA LYS A 323 -2.31 -3.14 29.31
C LYS A 323 -1.39 -1.93 29.46
N ILE A 324 -0.93 -1.35 28.34
CA ILE A 324 -0.14 -0.11 28.36
C ILE A 324 -0.98 1.05 28.92
N VAL A 325 -2.25 1.15 28.55
CA VAL A 325 -3.17 2.16 29.10
C VAL A 325 -3.37 1.93 30.59
N ASP A 326 -3.60 0.70 31.04
CA ASP A 326 -3.78 0.40 32.47
C ASP A 326 -2.52 0.72 33.29
N GLU A 327 -1.34 0.35 32.79
CA GLU A 327 -0.06 0.69 33.39
C GLU A 327 0.16 2.20 33.48
N SER A 328 -0.24 2.96 32.46
CA SER A 328 -0.14 4.43 32.50
C SER A 328 -0.90 5.05 33.67
N LYS A 329 -1.96 4.40 34.14
CA LYS A 329 -2.79 4.86 35.27
C LYS A 329 -2.22 4.50 36.63
N THR A 330 -1.18 3.66 36.69
CA THR A 330 -0.49 3.33 37.94
C THR A 330 0.61 4.33 38.30
N TYR A 331 0.97 5.24 37.39
CA TYR A 331 1.98 6.27 37.64
C TYR A 331 1.37 7.50 38.28
N ASP A 332 2.06 8.07 39.28
CA ASP A 332 1.56 9.21 40.07
C ASP A 332 1.41 10.51 39.28
N ASN A 333 2.16 10.67 38.18
CA ASN A 333 2.07 11.85 37.34
C ASN A 333 2.43 11.56 35.87
N THR A 334 1.96 12.44 34.99
CA THR A 334 2.13 12.31 33.54
C THR A 334 3.58 12.41 33.07
N THR A 335 4.44 13.17 33.77
CA THR A 335 5.85 13.34 33.38
C THR A 335 6.61 12.03 33.59
N ALA A 336 6.46 11.39 34.75
CA ALA A 336 7.10 10.11 35.03
C ALA A 336 6.68 9.01 34.04
N TRP A 337 5.39 8.95 33.67
CA TRP A 337 4.92 8.05 32.62
C TRP A 337 5.53 8.37 31.25
N THR A 338 5.63 9.67 30.92
CA THR A 338 6.20 10.11 29.64
C THR A 338 7.66 9.73 29.51
N ASP A 339 8.46 9.98 30.54
CA ASP A 339 9.88 9.62 30.56
C ASP A 339 10.06 8.11 30.42
N TYR A 340 9.25 7.32 31.15
CA TYR A 340 9.25 5.86 31.03
C TYR A 340 8.88 5.38 29.62
N LEU A 341 7.74 5.82 29.09
CA LEU A 341 7.26 5.38 27.78
C LEU A 341 8.19 5.82 26.65
N SER A 342 8.85 6.97 26.78
CA SER A 342 9.79 7.48 25.77
C SER A 342 10.99 6.54 25.53
N LEU A 343 11.40 5.80 26.55
CA LEU A 343 12.50 4.83 26.52
C LEU A 343 12.05 3.44 26.04
N GLU A 344 10.78 3.10 26.26
CA GLU A 344 10.20 1.79 25.93
C GLU A 344 9.79 1.68 24.46
N THR A 345 10.76 1.30 23.61
CA THR A 345 10.60 1.22 22.15
C THR A 345 9.40 0.36 21.71
N THR A 346 9.27 -0.86 22.24
CA THR A 346 8.19 -1.79 21.86
C THR A 346 6.80 -1.23 22.23
N LYS A 347 6.68 -0.54 23.36
CA LYS A 347 5.41 0.07 23.79
C LYS A 347 5.03 1.23 22.87
N LYS A 348 6.00 2.07 22.50
CA LYS A 348 5.79 3.14 21.51
C LYS A 348 5.33 2.61 20.15
N GLU A 349 5.89 1.50 19.68
CA GLU A 349 5.46 0.86 18.43
C GLU A 349 4.02 0.34 18.51
N VAL A 350 3.61 -0.25 19.65
CA VAL A 350 2.21 -0.67 19.86
C VAL A 350 1.27 0.52 19.88
N VAL A 351 1.62 1.61 20.57
CA VAL A 351 0.83 2.85 20.58
C VAL A 351 0.74 3.45 19.18
N MET A 352 1.84 3.48 18.42
CA MET A 352 1.89 3.95 17.03
C MET A 352 0.98 3.13 16.11
N ALA A 353 1.02 1.80 16.21
CA ALA A 353 0.16 0.91 15.44
C ALA A 353 -1.33 1.17 15.73
N MET A 354 -1.70 1.32 17.01
CA MET A 354 -3.07 1.64 17.40
C MET A 354 -3.49 3.05 16.98
N MET A 355 -2.58 4.02 17.03
CA MET A 355 -2.82 5.38 16.52
C MET A 355 -3.08 5.35 15.02
N MET A 356 -2.32 4.58 14.25
CA MET A 356 -2.54 4.47 12.80
C MET A 356 -3.92 3.89 12.50
N THR A 357 -4.34 2.80 13.14
CA THR A 357 -5.71 2.28 12.98
C THR A 357 -6.77 3.29 13.41
N ALA A 358 -6.53 4.06 14.48
CA ALA A 358 -7.46 5.11 14.90
C ALA A 358 -7.55 6.28 13.90
N CYS A 359 -6.47 6.59 13.18
CA CYS A 359 -6.46 7.60 12.13
C CYS A 359 -7.18 7.12 10.87
N ASP A 360 -6.90 5.89 10.44
CA ASP A 360 -7.54 5.24 9.30
C ASP A 360 -9.08 5.22 9.45
N LEU A 361 -9.55 4.86 10.64
CA LEU A 361 -10.98 4.81 10.95
C LEU A 361 -11.61 6.17 11.33
N SER A 362 -10.84 7.26 11.33
CA SER A 362 -11.26 8.56 11.90
C SER A 362 -12.47 9.21 11.24
N ALA A 363 -12.82 8.83 10.02
CA ALA A 363 -14.02 9.32 9.35
C ALA A 363 -15.30 9.04 10.17
N ILE A 364 -15.33 7.98 10.98
CA ILE A 364 -16.46 7.61 11.82
C ILE A 364 -16.68 8.56 13.01
N THR A 365 -15.68 9.38 13.36
CA THR A 365 -15.74 10.31 14.50
C THR A 365 -16.08 11.74 14.07
N LYS A 366 -16.21 11.99 12.76
CA LYS A 366 -16.53 13.31 12.20
C LYS A 366 -18.00 13.68 12.47
N PRO A 367 -18.38 14.97 12.37
CA PRO A 367 -19.78 15.37 12.48
C PRO A 367 -20.68 14.59 11.52
N TRP A 368 -21.95 14.37 11.91
CA TRP A 368 -22.91 13.54 11.18
C TRP A 368 -23.03 13.89 9.68
N GLU A 369 -23.01 15.18 9.34
CA GLU A 369 -23.09 15.66 7.94
C GLU A 369 -21.91 15.20 7.07
N VAL A 370 -20.76 14.96 7.70
CA VAL A 370 -19.57 14.40 7.05
C VAL A 370 -19.65 12.88 7.05
N GLN A 371 -19.86 12.30 8.22
CA GLN A 371 -19.84 10.85 8.42
C GLN A 371 -20.88 10.14 7.54
N SER A 372 -22.08 10.67 7.43
CA SER A 372 -23.16 10.08 6.62
C SER A 372 -22.80 10.00 5.14
N LYS A 373 -22.15 11.03 4.59
CA LYS A 373 -21.65 11.02 3.20
C LYS A 373 -20.51 10.03 3.01
N VAL A 374 -19.55 10.02 3.94
CA VAL A 374 -18.42 9.07 3.87
C VAL A 374 -18.90 7.62 3.93
N ALA A 375 -19.86 7.31 4.81
CA ALA A 375 -20.43 5.96 4.91
C ALA A 375 -21.06 5.48 3.59
N LEU A 376 -21.69 6.38 2.84
CA LEU A 376 -22.24 6.06 1.52
C LEU A 376 -21.14 5.82 0.47
N LEU A 377 -20.02 6.57 0.51
CA LEU A 377 -18.87 6.33 -0.37
C LEU A 377 -18.25 4.97 -0.12
N VAL A 378 -18.01 4.63 1.16
CA VAL A 378 -17.49 3.32 1.57
C VAL A 378 -18.44 2.19 1.15
N ALA A 379 -19.75 2.36 1.38
CA ALA A 379 -20.74 1.37 0.97
C ALA A 379 -20.78 1.18 -0.55
N ALA A 380 -20.71 2.26 -1.32
CA ALA A 380 -20.67 2.20 -2.78
C ALA A 380 -19.45 1.43 -3.29
N GLU A 381 -18.27 1.65 -2.72
CA GLU A 381 -17.06 0.91 -3.09
C GLU A 381 -17.16 -0.59 -2.73
N PHE A 382 -17.73 -0.93 -1.56
CA PHE A 382 -18.02 -2.32 -1.22
C PHE A 382 -19.03 -2.97 -2.19
N TRP A 383 -20.01 -2.22 -2.66
CA TRP A 383 -20.97 -2.69 -3.66
C TRP A 383 -20.35 -2.85 -5.05
N GLU A 384 -19.41 -2.01 -5.43
CA GLU A 384 -18.62 -2.18 -6.65
C GLU A 384 -17.77 -3.45 -6.58
N GLN A 385 -17.12 -3.72 -5.45
CA GLN A 385 -16.44 -5.00 -5.23
C GLN A 385 -17.42 -6.19 -5.27
N GLY A 386 -18.58 -6.08 -4.62
CA GLY A 386 -19.60 -7.13 -4.64
C GLY A 386 -20.07 -7.51 -6.05
N ASP A 387 -20.26 -6.51 -6.91
CA ASP A 387 -20.60 -6.72 -8.32
C ASP A 387 -19.46 -7.42 -9.10
N LEU A 388 -18.21 -7.11 -8.78
CA LEU A 388 -17.03 -7.81 -9.33
C LEU A 388 -16.98 -9.27 -8.86
N GLU A 389 -17.28 -9.56 -7.59
CA GLU A 389 -17.36 -10.94 -7.09
C GLU A 389 -18.44 -11.76 -7.81
N ILE A 390 -19.59 -11.15 -8.13
CA ILE A 390 -20.65 -11.80 -8.90
C ILE A 390 -20.21 -12.04 -10.35
N SER A 391 -19.72 -11.00 -11.02
CA SER A 391 -19.46 -11.04 -12.46
C SER A 391 -18.21 -11.85 -12.84
N VAL A 392 -17.14 -11.76 -12.04
CA VAL A 392 -15.84 -12.38 -12.34
C VAL A 392 -15.68 -13.72 -11.62
N LEU A 393 -16.04 -13.79 -10.34
CA LEU A 393 -15.85 -15.00 -9.53
C LEU A 393 -17.09 -15.91 -9.50
N GLN A 394 -18.24 -15.43 -9.99
CA GLN A 394 -19.52 -16.15 -9.96
C GLN A 394 -19.93 -16.57 -8.54
N GLN A 395 -19.59 -15.74 -7.55
CA GLN A 395 -19.91 -15.97 -6.15
C GLN A 395 -20.97 -14.98 -5.67
N GLN A 396 -21.81 -15.40 -4.72
CA GLN A 396 -22.69 -14.47 -4.03
C GLN A 396 -21.88 -13.73 -2.95
N PRO A 397 -21.88 -12.38 -2.94
CA PRO A 397 -21.17 -11.60 -1.94
C PRO A 397 -21.89 -11.68 -0.60
N ILE A 398 -21.17 -11.36 0.47
CA ILE A 398 -21.77 -11.20 1.80
C ILE A 398 -22.73 -10.00 1.81
N PRO A 399 -23.72 -9.95 2.74
CA PRO A 399 -24.73 -8.88 2.78
C PRO A 399 -24.17 -7.46 2.74
N MET A 400 -23.01 -7.22 3.37
CA MET A 400 -22.34 -5.91 3.41
C MET A 400 -21.92 -5.39 2.03
N MET A 401 -21.64 -6.30 1.09
CA MET A 401 -21.21 -5.97 -0.27
C MET A 401 -22.35 -6.12 -1.30
N ASP A 402 -23.57 -6.43 -0.86
CA ASP A 402 -24.72 -6.59 -1.74
C ASP A 402 -25.55 -5.29 -1.79
N ARG A 403 -25.49 -4.56 -2.91
CA ARG A 403 -26.27 -3.32 -3.10
C ARG A 403 -27.78 -3.49 -2.96
N ARG A 404 -28.32 -4.70 -3.16
CA ARG A 404 -29.75 -5.00 -2.97
C ARG A 404 -30.16 -4.93 -1.49
N LYS A 405 -29.19 -4.99 -0.58
CA LYS A 405 -29.36 -4.90 0.88
C LYS A 405 -28.95 -3.53 1.44
N ALA A 406 -28.87 -2.50 0.60
CA ALA A 406 -28.48 -1.15 1.02
C ALA A 406 -29.31 -0.61 2.21
N ALA A 407 -30.58 -1.01 2.32
CA ALA A 407 -31.45 -0.59 3.43
C ALA A 407 -31.02 -1.15 4.81
N GLU A 408 -30.20 -2.21 4.85
CA GLU A 408 -29.62 -2.78 6.08
C GLU A 408 -28.35 -2.03 6.54
N LEU A 409 -27.84 -1.06 5.74
CA LEU A 409 -26.61 -0.31 6.02
C LEU A 409 -26.58 0.31 7.44
N PRO A 410 -27.66 0.92 7.97
CA PRO A 410 -27.63 1.49 9.32
C PRO A 410 -27.27 0.46 10.40
N LYS A 411 -27.84 -0.75 10.31
CA LYS A 411 -27.57 -1.83 11.25
C LYS A 411 -26.14 -2.34 11.15
N LEU A 412 -25.61 -2.44 9.93
CA LEU A 412 -24.21 -2.83 9.69
C LEU A 412 -23.24 -1.80 10.26
N GLN A 413 -23.53 -0.51 10.11
CA GLN A 413 -22.73 0.59 10.68
C GLN A 413 -22.72 0.55 12.22
N VAL A 414 -23.87 0.34 12.87
CA VAL A 414 -23.91 0.16 14.34
C VAL A 414 -23.01 -1.00 14.77
N GLY A 415 -23.09 -2.14 14.08
CA GLY A 415 -22.25 -3.31 14.39
C GLY A 415 -20.76 -3.04 14.22
N PHE A 416 -20.37 -2.31 13.16
CA PHE A 416 -18.99 -1.91 12.92
C PHE A 416 -18.47 -0.96 14.01
N ILE A 417 -19.26 0.07 14.36
CA ILE A 417 -18.92 1.00 15.43
C ILE A 417 -18.71 0.27 16.77
N ASP A 418 -19.62 -0.65 17.11
CA ASP A 418 -19.55 -1.39 18.37
C ASP A 418 -18.35 -2.34 18.43
N PHE A 419 -18.11 -3.09 17.36
CA PHE A 419 -17.12 -4.17 17.37
C PHE A 419 -15.69 -3.70 17.10
N VAL A 420 -15.51 -2.67 16.27
CA VAL A 420 -14.19 -2.22 15.80
C VAL A 420 -13.81 -0.90 16.46
N CYS A 421 -14.64 0.14 16.29
CA CYS A 421 -14.26 1.53 16.62
C CYS A 421 -14.35 1.84 18.12
N THR A 422 -15.37 1.35 18.82
CA THR A 422 -15.64 1.73 20.21
C THR A 422 -14.48 1.40 21.13
N PHE A 423 -13.84 0.23 20.95
CA PHE A 423 -12.69 -0.15 21.75
C PHE A 423 -11.55 0.86 21.63
N VAL A 424 -11.11 1.17 20.40
CA VAL A 424 -9.92 1.98 20.18
C VAL A 424 -10.11 3.40 20.69
N TYR A 425 -11.24 4.06 20.40
CA TYR A 425 -11.47 5.43 20.86
C TYR A 425 -11.74 5.52 22.36
N LYS A 426 -12.37 4.51 22.97
CA LYS A 426 -12.55 4.45 24.43
C LYS A 426 -11.23 4.30 25.17
N GLU A 427 -10.34 3.44 24.67
CA GLU A 427 -9.03 3.25 25.28
C GLU A 427 -8.14 4.48 25.05
N PHE A 428 -8.20 5.13 23.88
CA PHE A 428 -7.49 6.40 23.66
C PHE A 428 -8.02 7.54 24.53
N SER A 429 -9.34 7.69 24.72
CA SER A 429 -9.86 8.74 25.60
C SER A 429 -9.55 8.47 27.07
N ARG A 430 -9.49 7.19 27.47
CA ARG A 430 -8.98 6.80 28.79
C ARG A 430 -7.50 7.11 28.91
N PHE A 431 -6.71 6.90 27.86
CA PHE A 431 -5.28 7.18 27.84
C PHE A 431 -4.98 8.68 27.88
N HIS A 432 -5.68 9.48 27.07
CA HIS A 432 -5.53 10.94 26.95
C HIS A 432 -6.90 11.62 26.87
N GLU A 433 -7.17 12.52 27.82
CA GLU A 433 -8.43 13.26 27.90
C GLU A 433 -8.66 14.18 26.70
N GLU A 434 -7.58 14.66 26.06
CA GLU A 434 -7.66 15.50 24.86
C GLU A 434 -8.32 14.81 23.66
N ILE A 435 -8.44 13.48 23.67
CA ILE A 435 -9.03 12.68 22.59
C ILE A 435 -10.53 12.41 22.83
N GLN A 436 -11.07 12.80 24.01
CA GLN A 436 -12.48 12.64 24.34
C GLN A 436 -13.45 13.14 23.25
N PRO A 437 -13.21 14.27 22.55
CA PRO A 437 -14.09 14.73 21.46
C PRO A 437 -14.28 13.71 20.33
N MET A 438 -13.28 12.88 20.01
CA MET A 438 -13.41 11.83 19.00
C MET A 438 -14.35 10.71 19.47
N LEU A 439 -14.28 10.34 20.76
CA LEU A 439 -15.18 9.35 21.34
C LEU A 439 -16.63 9.89 21.39
N ASP A 440 -16.81 11.15 21.75
CA ASP A 440 -18.14 11.76 21.78
C ASP A 440 -18.76 11.82 20.37
N GLY A 441 -17.97 12.17 19.36
CA GLY A 441 -18.36 12.12 17.95
C GLY A 441 -18.77 10.71 17.50
N LEU A 442 -17.99 9.68 17.87
CA LEU A 442 -18.32 8.28 17.61
C LEU A 442 -19.67 7.88 18.23
N LEU A 443 -19.87 8.20 19.51
CA LEU A 443 -21.09 7.82 20.24
C LEU A 443 -22.32 8.54 19.69
N ASN A 444 -22.18 9.81 19.29
CA ASN A 444 -23.24 10.54 18.62
C ASN A 444 -23.62 9.87 17.29
N ASN A 445 -22.65 9.59 16.43
CA ASN A 445 -22.89 8.92 15.14
C ASN A 445 -23.50 7.53 15.33
N ARG A 446 -23.08 6.79 16.35
CA ARG A 446 -23.69 5.51 16.72
C ARG A 446 -25.18 5.66 17.00
N ASN A 447 -25.58 6.68 17.76
CA ASN A 447 -26.98 6.94 18.09
C ASN A 447 -27.78 7.30 16.84
N GLU A 448 -27.24 8.16 15.97
CA GLU A 448 -27.84 8.52 14.68
C GLU A 448 -28.07 7.29 13.78
N TRP A 449 -27.09 6.39 13.69
CA TRP A 449 -27.24 5.13 12.95
C TRP A 449 -28.24 4.19 13.60
N LYS A 450 -28.27 4.13 14.93
CA LYS A 450 -29.21 3.29 15.69
C LYS A 450 -30.66 3.74 15.47
N THR A 451 -30.93 5.03 15.53
CA THR A 451 -32.25 5.60 15.22
C THR A 451 -32.71 5.18 13.82
N ARG A 452 -31.85 5.31 12.80
CA ARG A 452 -32.17 4.90 11.42
C ARG A 452 -32.39 3.39 11.27
N ALA A 453 -31.64 2.58 12.01
CA ALA A 453 -31.83 1.14 12.04
C ALA A 453 -33.19 0.77 12.66
N ASP A 454 -33.59 1.45 13.73
CA ASP A 454 -34.87 1.23 14.41
C ASP A 454 -36.07 1.68 13.55
N GLU A 455 -35.94 2.80 12.85
CA GLU A 455 -36.93 3.26 11.87
C GLU A 455 -37.13 2.24 10.73
N TYR A 456 -36.03 1.68 10.21
CA TYR A 456 -36.09 0.65 9.19
C TYR A 456 -36.73 -0.64 9.72
N ASP A 457 -36.34 -1.11 10.90
CA ASP A 457 -36.91 -2.32 11.51
C ASP A 457 -38.42 -2.15 11.78
N ALA A 458 -38.87 -0.96 12.22
CA ALA A 458 -40.28 -0.65 12.40
C ALA A 458 -41.05 -0.68 11.07
N LYS A 459 -40.49 -0.10 10.01
CA LYS A 459 -41.08 -0.12 8.66
C LYS A 459 -41.20 -1.54 8.11
N MET A 460 -40.18 -2.37 8.30
CA MET A 460 -40.20 -3.76 7.85
C MET A 460 -41.24 -4.60 8.60
N LYS A 461 -41.36 -4.43 9.93
CA LYS A 461 -42.40 -5.10 10.72
C LYS A 461 -43.81 -4.72 10.25
N ALA A 462 -44.07 -3.44 9.98
CA ALA A 462 -45.37 -2.99 9.46
C ALA A 462 -45.71 -3.65 8.12
N LEU A 463 -44.75 -3.74 7.19
CA LEU A 463 -44.92 -4.40 5.89
C LEU A 463 -45.17 -5.91 6.02
N GLU A 464 -44.52 -6.58 6.98
CA GLU A 464 -44.78 -8.00 7.27
C GLU A 464 -46.17 -8.24 7.83
N GLU A 465 -46.65 -7.35 8.72
CA GLU A 465 -48.01 -7.41 9.25
C GLU A 465 -49.07 -7.17 8.17
N GLU A 466 -48.83 -6.24 7.24
CA GLU A 466 -49.71 -6.01 6.10
C GLU A 466 -49.76 -7.22 5.17
N LYS A 467 -48.60 -7.80 4.83
CA LYS A 467 -48.55 -9.04 4.01
C LYS A 467 -49.31 -10.19 4.66
N LYS A 468 -49.14 -10.41 5.97
CA LYS A 468 -49.90 -11.44 6.69
C LYS A 468 -51.40 -11.20 6.62
N LYS A 469 -51.86 -9.95 6.80
CA LYS A 469 -53.28 -9.59 6.67
C LYS A 469 -53.80 -9.80 5.25
N GLU A 470 -53.00 -9.54 4.21
CA GLU A 470 -53.38 -9.81 2.81
C GLU A 470 -53.43 -11.30 2.48
N GLU A 471 -52.47 -12.09 2.97
CA GLU A 471 -52.44 -13.55 2.82
C GLU A 471 -53.65 -14.19 3.51
N GLU A 472 -53.99 -13.74 4.74
CA GLU A 472 -55.18 -14.18 5.46
C GLU A 472 -56.48 -13.83 4.69
N LYS A 473 -56.58 -12.62 4.13
CA LYS A 473 -57.73 -12.22 3.29
C LYS A 473 -57.84 -13.06 2.01
N MET A 474 -56.72 -13.34 1.34
CA MET A 474 -56.70 -14.18 0.14
C MET A 474 -57.05 -15.65 0.45
N ALA A 475 -56.60 -16.17 1.59
CA ALA A 475 -56.96 -17.50 2.06
C ALA A 475 -58.46 -17.60 2.38
N ALA A 476 -59.03 -16.59 3.04
CA ALA A 476 -60.46 -16.52 3.33
C ALA A 476 -61.33 -16.46 2.06
N GLN A 477 -60.90 -15.70 1.04
CA GLN A 477 -61.60 -15.61 -0.26
C GLN A 477 -61.50 -16.90 -1.09
N LYS A 478 -60.38 -17.65 -1.00
CA LYS A 478 -60.25 -18.97 -1.63
C LYS A 478 -61.12 -20.02 -0.94
N GLY A 479 -61.24 -19.97 0.38
CA GLY A 479 -62.12 -20.85 1.14
C GLY A 479 -63.61 -20.64 0.81
N GLN A 480 -64.03 -19.40 0.54
CA GLN A 480 -65.41 -19.09 0.13
C GLN A 480 -65.76 -19.45 -1.32
N LYS A 481 -64.76 -19.70 -2.20
CA LYS A 481 -64.99 -20.14 -3.59
C LYS A 481 -64.99 -21.66 -3.76
N GLN A 482 -64.69 -22.42 -2.70
CA GLN A 482 -64.71 -23.89 -2.69
C GLN A 482 -65.94 -24.48 -1.97
N GLN A 483 -66.79 -23.63 -1.39
CA GLN A 483 -68.19 -23.93 -1.04
C GLN A 483 -69.09 -23.43 -2.16
#